data_AF-A0A7W6S1D7-F1
#
_entry.id   AF-A0A7W6S1D7-F1
#
_cell.length_a   1.000
_cell.length_b   1.000
_cell.length_c   1.000
_cell.angle_alpha   90.00
_cell.angle_beta   90.00
_cell.angle_gamma   90.00
#
_symmetry.space_group_name_H-M   'P 1'
#
loop_
_entity.id
_entity.type
_entity.pdbx_description
1 polymer ?
#
loop_
_entity_poly.entity_id
_entity_poly.type
_entity_poly.pdbx_seq_one_letter_code
_entity_poly.pdbx_strand_id
1 'polypeptide(L)'
;MSVTPFADLSKLREARRSGSARPREDAMPEMDPLPEGRLTTKQFNRHLAHVLEEQTKHAITKYVGDVDPVEVLDLARRVANLRARYVATALAASGATAPPTKAEVEEMRFMRERIEELEHALSSVREAIANEVVRVKNVVAD
;
A
#
# COMPACT_ATOMS: atom_id res chain seq x y z
N MET A 1 13.21 -18.34 -15.92
CA MET A 1 13.04 -16.99 -15.36
C MET A 1 12.67 -17.13 -13.89
N SER A 2 13.59 -16.83 -12.96
CA SER A 2 13.37 -17.05 -11.53
C SER A 2 12.61 -15.86 -10.91
N VAL A 3 11.42 -16.14 -10.38
CA VAL A 3 10.67 -15.21 -9.53
C VAL A 3 11.45 -15.05 -8.24
N THR A 4 11.91 -13.84 -7.91
CA THR A 4 12.53 -13.55 -6.61
C THR A 4 11.54 -13.95 -5.51
N PRO A 5 11.91 -14.87 -4.60
CA PRO A 5 11.02 -15.32 -3.53
C PRO A 5 10.79 -14.18 -2.53
N PHE A 6 9.58 -14.12 -1.96
CA PHE A 6 9.12 -13.11 -1.00
C PHE A 6 10.06 -12.92 0.21
N ALA A 7 10.86 -13.94 0.55
CA ALA A 7 11.88 -13.92 1.59
C ALA A 7 13.02 -12.89 1.34
N ASP A 8 13.21 -12.46 0.09
CA ASP A 8 14.28 -11.52 -0.30
C ASP A 8 13.91 -10.05 -0.01
N LEU A 9 12.60 -9.74 0.03
CA LEU A 9 12.10 -8.40 0.38
C LEU A 9 12.30 -8.09 1.87
N SER A 10 12.20 -9.11 2.73
CA SER A 10 12.49 -9.00 4.17
C SER A 10 13.94 -8.58 4.42
N LYS A 11 14.88 -9.16 3.65
CA LYS A 11 16.32 -8.86 3.76
C LYS A 11 16.67 -7.48 3.22
N LEU A 12 16.03 -7.03 2.15
CA LEU A 12 16.15 -5.66 1.64
C LEU A 12 15.63 -4.61 2.64
N ARG A 13 14.57 -4.95 3.40
CA ARG A 13 14.03 -4.09 4.46
C ARG A 13 14.91 -4.07 5.71
N GLU A 14 15.51 -5.20 6.08
CA GLU A 14 16.51 -5.28 7.16
C GLU A 14 17.78 -4.51 6.85
N ALA A 15 18.29 -4.60 5.61
CA ALA A 15 19.47 -3.86 5.16
C ALA A 15 19.27 -2.33 5.14
N ARG A 16 18.04 -1.85 4.91
CA ARG A 16 17.70 -0.42 5.05
C ARG A 16 17.52 0.01 6.51
N ARG A 17 17.04 -0.88 7.39
CA ARG A 17 16.88 -0.59 8.84
C ARG A 17 18.22 -0.55 9.59
N SER A 18 19.20 -1.34 9.20
CA SER A 18 20.51 -1.40 9.88
C SER A 18 21.35 -0.13 9.70
N GLY A 19 21.06 0.69 8.68
CA GLY A 19 21.79 1.95 8.42
C GLY A 19 21.25 3.20 9.12
N SER A 20 20.02 3.19 9.66
CA SER A 20 19.38 4.43 10.16
C SER A 20 18.52 4.29 11.41
N ALA A 21 18.48 3.14 12.08
CA ALA A 21 17.68 2.96 13.29
C ALA A 21 18.50 3.20 14.56
N ARG A 22 18.50 4.44 15.08
CA ARG A 22 18.57 4.60 16.54
C ARG A 22 17.25 4.05 17.11
N PRO A 23 17.27 3.26 18.20
CA PRO A 23 16.04 2.75 18.79
C PRO A 23 15.30 3.93 19.42
N ARG A 24 14.16 4.32 18.82
CA ARG A 24 13.16 5.14 19.52
C ARG A 24 12.39 4.18 20.41
N GLU A 25 12.62 4.31 21.71
CA GLU A 25 11.96 3.56 22.77
C GLU A 25 10.45 3.50 22.55
N ASP A 26 9.89 2.32 22.81
CA ASP A 26 8.48 1.98 22.71
C ASP A 26 7.62 2.90 23.60
N ALA A 27 7.14 4.01 23.03
CA ALA A 27 5.97 4.69 23.57
C ALA A 27 4.76 3.82 23.21
N MET A 28 4.27 3.03 24.17
CA MET A 28 2.93 2.46 24.08
C MET A 28 1.95 3.63 23.83
N PRO A 29 1.08 3.57 22.82
CA PRO A 29 0.12 4.65 22.60
C PRO A 29 -0.75 4.79 23.85
N GLU A 30 -0.83 6.02 24.39
CA GLU A 30 -1.83 6.39 25.38
C GLU A 30 -3.19 5.94 24.86
N MET A 31 -3.82 4.97 25.54
CA MET A 31 -5.18 4.60 25.19
C MET A 31 -6.09 5.72 25.65
N ASP A 32 -6.74 6.39 24.70
CA ASP A 32 -7.81 7.33 25.04
C ASP A 32 -8.85 6.60 25.90
N PRO A 33 -9.10 7.05 27.14
CA PRO A 33 -10.08 6.42 27.99
C PRO A 33 -11.47 6.56 27.35
N LEU A 34 -12.27 5.48 27.43
CA LEU A 34 -13.66 5.52 27.00
C LEU A 34 -14.39 6.66 27.76
N PRO A 35 -15.23 7.46 27.08
CA PRO A 35 -16.01 8.50 27.75
C PRO A 35 -16.78 7.93 28.95
N GLU A 36 -16.63 8.54 30.13
CA GLU A 36 -17.29 8.06 31.34
C GLU A 36 -18.83 8.19 31.20
N GLY A 37 -19.53 7.06 31.11
CA GLY A 37 -20.99 6.99 31.06
C GLY A 37 -21.56 5.97 30.07
N ARG A 38 -22.90 5.82 30.05
CA ARG A 38 -23.60 4.99 29.05
C ARG A 38 -23.62 5.72 27.70
N LEU A 39 -22.74 5.33 26.79
CA LEU A 39 -22.72 5.81 25.41
C LEU A 39 -23.84 5.18 24.59
N THR A 40 -24.50 5.99 23.76
CA THR A 40 -25.36 5.45 22.70
C THR A 40 -24.49 4.80 21.61
N THR A 41 -25.03 3.82 20.88
CA THR A 41 -24.32 3.17 19.75
C THR A 41 -23.79 4.16 18.73
N LYS A 42 -24.52 5.26 18.48
CA LYS A 42 -24.08 6.34 17.58
C LYS A 42 -22.86 7.08 18.11
N GLN A 43 -22.83 7.40 19.41
CA GLN A 43 -21.69 8.07 20.04
C GLN A 43 -20.46 7.15 20.08
N PHE A 44 -20.65 5.86 20.37
CA PHE A 44 -19.58 4.88 20.33
C PHE A 44 -18.98 4.74 18.93
N ASN A 45 -19.80 4.63 17.88
CA ASN A 45 -19.31 4.55 16.49
C ASN A 45 -18.54 5.81 16.07
N ARG A 46 -18.99 7.00 16.49
CA ARG A 46 -18.25 8.25 16.22
C ARG A 46 -16.90 8.27 16.94
N HIS A 47 -16.87 7.84 18.20
CA HIS A 47 -15.63 7.75 18.97
C HIS A 47 -14.68 6.70 18.38
N LEU A 48 -15.17 5.52 17.99
CA LEU A 48 -14.38 4.50 17.32
C LEU A 48 -13.79 5.00 16.01
N ALA A 49 -14.56 5.72 15.18
CA ALA A 49 -14.04 6.29 13.94
C ALA A 49 -12.88 7.25 14.20
N HIS A 50 -13.00 8.11 15.21
CA HIS A 50 -11.94 9.04 15.62
C HIS A 50 -10.69 8.30 16.14
N VAL A 51 -10.86 7.35 17.05
CA VAL A 51 -9.74 6.55 17.58
C VAL A 51 -9.04 5.77 16.47
N LEU A 52 -9.81 5.19 15.54
CA LEU A 52 -9.26 4.46 14.41
C LEU A 52 -8.46 5.38 13.49
N GLU A 53 -8.95 6.59 13.22
CA GLU A 53 -8.25 7.59 12.40
C GLU A 53 -6.89 7.96 13.03
N GLU A 54 -6.87 8.29 14.32
CA GLU A 54 -5.64 8.66 15.03
C GLU A 54 -4.64 7.50 15.12
N GLN A 55 -5.11 6.29 15.44
CA GLN A 55 -4.26 5.09 15.44
C GLN A 55 -3.72 4.77 14.04
N THR A 56 -4.52 5.01 13.00
CA THR A 56 -4.08 4.82 11.61
C THR A 56 -2.99 5.81 11.24
N LYS A 57 -3.13 7.10 11.57
CA LYS A 57 -2.08 8.12 11.37
C LYS A 57 -0.78 7.74 12.07
N HIS A 58 -0.87 7.30 13.32
CA HIS A 58 0.29 6.87 14.10
C HIS A 58 0.96 5.63 13.48
N ALA A 59 0.17 4.62 13.09
CA ALA A 59 0.67 3.42 12.46
C ALA A 59 1.33 3.71 11.11
N ILE A 60 0.72 4.54 10.27
CA ILE A 60 1.29 4.98 8.98
C ILE A 60 2.64 5.66 9.23
N THR A 61 2.71 6.61 10.15
CA THR A 61 3.97 7.28 10.50
C THR A 61 5.04 6.29 10.97
N LYS A 62 4.66 5.29 11.78
CA LYS A 62 5.58 4.27 12.32
C LYS A 62 6.09 3.29 11.25
N TYR A 63 5.24 2.85 10.33
CA TYR A 63 5.57 1.77 9.40
C TYR A 63 6.00 2.24 8.02
N VAL A 64 5.48 3.38 7.56
CA VAL A 64 5.75 3.97 6.24
C VAL A 64 6.89 4.98 6.34
N GLY A 65 6.87 5.85 7.37
CA GLY A 65 7.86 6.93 7.52
C GLY A 65 7.82 7.95 6.38
N ASP A 66 8.96 8.58 6.10
CA ASP A 66 9.09 9.52 4.98
C ASP A 66 9.18 8.76 3.64
N VAL A 67 8.29 9.09 2.72
CA VAL A 67 8.24 8.45 1.39
C VAL A 67 9.16 9.16 0.41
N ASP A 68 9.95 8.40 -0.34
CA ASP A 68 10.73 8.94 -1.44
C ASP A 68 9.82 9.10 -2.68
N PRO A 69 9.79 10.27 -3.34
CA PRO A 69 8.98 10.45 -4.56
C PRO A 69 9.30 9.42 -5.65
N VAL A 70 10.54 8.92 -5.72
CA VAL A 70 10.93 7.87 -6.67
C VAL A 70 10.18 6.56 -6.40
N GLU A 71 9.94 6.21 -5.14
CA GLU A 71 9.21 4.98 -4.77
C GLU A 71 7.75 5.03 -5.24
N VAL A 72 7.10 6.19 -5.13
CA VAL A 72 5.73 6.41 -5.62
C VAL A 72 5.68 6.33 -7.15
N LEU A 73 6.66 6.95 -7.82
CA LEU A 73 6.77 6.88 -9.28
C LEU A 73 7.03 5.46 -9.77
N ASP A 74 7.87 4.69 -9.08
CA ASP A 74 8.17 3.31 -9.42
C ASP A 74 6.97 2.39 -9.20
N LEU A 75 6.17 2.64 -8.16
CA LEU A 75 4.88 1.96 -7.97
C LEU A 75 3.92 2.25 -9.13
N ALA A 76 3.77 3.53 -9.50
CA ALA A 76 2.92 3.93 -10.62
C ALA A 76 3.39 3.32 -11.95
N ARG A 77 4.71 3.32 -12.22
CA ARG A 77 5.31 2.67 -13.39
C ARG A 77 5.03 1.17 -13.41
N ARG A 78 5.11 0.50 -12.24
CA ARG A 78 4.84 -0.93 -12.13
C ARG A 78 3.37 -1.26 -12.46
N VAL A 79 2.42 -0.47 -11.97
CA VAL A 79 1.00 -0.58 -12.32
C VAL A 79 0.80 -0.40 -13.83
N ALA A 80 1.37 0.67 -14.40
CA ALA A 80 1.26 0.96 -15.84
C ALA A 80 1.82 -0.19 -16.71
N ASN A 81 2.98 -0.72 -16.34
CA ASN A 81 3.60 -1.85 -17.05
C ASN A 81 2.75 -3.13 -16.97
N LEU A 82 2.15 -3.42 -15.82
CA LEU A 82 1.27 -4.58 -15.67
C LEU A 82 -0.01 -4.42 -16.51
N ARG A 83 -0.63 -3.24 -16.51
CA ARG A 83 -1.78 -2.93 -17.37
C ARG A 83 -1.44 -3.11 -18.85
N ALA A 84 -0.30 -2.57 -19.29
CA ALA A 84 0.16 -2.70 -20.67
C ALA A 84 0.35 -4.17 -21.07
N ARG A 85 0.97 -4.98 -20.21
CA ARG A 85 1.13 -6.42 -20.43
C ARG A 85 -0.21 -7.15 -20.47
N TYR A 86 -1.11 -6.87 -19.53
CA TYR A 86 -2.43 -7.48 -19.51
C TYR A 86 -3.20 -7.20 -20.81
N VAL A 87 -3.22 -5.94 -21.27
CA VAL A 87 -3.87 -5.55 -22.53
C VAL A 87 -3.21 -6.22 -23.73
N ALA A 88 -1.88 -6.25 -23.78
CA ALA A 88 -1.15 -6.92 -24.86
C ALA A 88 -1.49 -8.43 -24.92
N THR A 89 -1.51 -9.11 -23.77
CA THR A 89 -1.90 -10.53 -23.68
C THR A 89 -3.37 -10.73 -24.09
N ALA A 90 -4.28 -9.86 -23.66
CA ALA A 90 -5.70 -9.95 -24.02
C ALA A 90 -5.92 -9.79 -25.53
N LEU A 91 -5.22 -8.86 -26.17
CA LEU A 91 -5.28 -8.64 -27.61
C LEU A 91 -4.64 -9.80 -28.39
N ALA A 92 -3.53 -10.36 -27.90
CA ALA A 92 -2.92 -11.54 -28.50
C ALA A 92 -3.87 -12.74 -28.44
N ALA A 93 -4.57 -12.92 -27.32
CA ALA A 93 -5.54 -13.98 -27.12
C ALA A 93 -6.80 -13.81 -27.99
N SER A 94 -7.23 -12.57 -28.28
CA SER A 94 -8.39 -12.32 -29.15
C SER A 94 -8.09 -12.48 -30.64
N GLY A 95 -6.84 -12.24 -31.05
CA GLY A 95 -6.38 -12.45 -32.43
C GLY A 95 -6.09 -13.91 -32.79
N ALA A 96 -6.06 -14.81 -31.80
CA ALA A 96 -5.81 -16.23 -32.03
C ALA A 96 -7.05 -16.93 -32.60
N THR A 97 -6.84 -17.86 -33.56
CA THR A 97 -7.92 -18.67 -34.14
C THR A 97 -8.47 -19.72 -33.17
N ALA A 98 -7.67 -20.10 -32.18
CA ALA A 98 -8.06 -21.03 -31.13
C ALA A 98 -8.45 -20.26 -29.86
N PRO A 99 -9.44 -20.74 -29.08
CA PRO A 99 -9.76 -20.15 -27.79
C PRO A 99 -8.56 -20.14 -26.84
N PRO A 100 -8.46 -19.15 -25.93
CA PRO A 100 -7.39 -19.08 -24.95
C PRO A 100 -7.36 -20.34 -24.09
N THR A 101 -6.16 -20.85 -23.85
CA THR A 101 -5.93 -21.97 -22.95
C THR A 101 -6.24 -21.58 -21.51
N LYS A 102 -6.52 -22.58 -20.67
CA LYS A 102 -6.73 -22.36 -19.24
C LYS A 102 -5.56 -21.64 -18.57
N ALA A 103 -4.32 -21.95 -18.99
CA ALA A 103 -3.12 -21.32 -18.46
C ALA A 103 -3.05 -19.82 -18.80
N GLU A 104 -3.40 -19.44 -20.03
CA GLU A 104 -3.45 -18.02 -20.43
C GLU A 104 -4.53 -17.24 -19.68
N VAL A 105 -5.70 -17.86 -19.47
CA VAL A 105 -6.79 -17.26 -18.69
C VAL A 105 -6.38 -17.08 -17.22
N GLU A 106 -5.67 -18.04 -16.64
CA GLU A 106 -5.13 -17.96 -15.28
C GLU A 106 -4.06 -16.88 -15.16
N GLU A 107 -3.15 -16.76 -16.12
CA GLU A 107 -2.14 -15.69 -16.14
C GLU A 107 -2.81 -14.31 -16.22
N MET A 108 -3.82 -14.15 -17.09
CA MET A 108 -4.60 -12.92 -17.20
C MET A 108 -5.35 -12.58 -15.91
N ARG A 109 -5.93 -13.58 -15.24
CA ARG A 109 -6.59 -13.40 -13.94
C ARG A 109 -5.59 -12.91 -12.89
N PHE A 110 -4.42 -13.54 -12.82
CA PHE A 110 -3.38 -13.17 -11.87
C PHE A 110 -2.82 -11.77 -12.11
N MET A 111 -2.67 -11.37 -13.38
CA MET A 111 -2.31 -9.99 -13.72
C MET A 111 -3.38 -9.01 -13.24
N ARG A 112 -4.67 -9.30 -13.44
CA ARG A 112 -5.76 -8.44 -12.98
C ARG A 112 -5.77 -8.27 -11.46
N GLU A 113 -5.67 -9.35 -10.70
CA GLU A 113 -5.63 -9.30 -9.23
C GLU A 113 -4.45 -8.45 -8.72
N ARG A 114 -3.27 -8.61 -9.34
CA ARG A 114 -2.09 -7.80 -9.01
C ARG A 114 -2.25 -6.32 -9.37
N ILE A 115 -2.91 -6.03 -10.49
CA ILE A 115 -3.19 -4.66 -10.91
C ILE A 115 -4.12 -4.01 -9.88
N GLU A 116 -5.20 -4.69 -9.50
CA GLU A 116 -6.16 -4.20 -8.50
C GLU A 116 -5.48 -3.90 -7.15
N GLU A 117 -4.68 -4.83 -6.63
CA GLU A 117 -3.98 -4.65 -5.35
C GLU A 117 -2.99 -3.46 -5.39
N LEU A 118 -2.21 -3.33 -6.47
CA LEU A 118 -1.25 -2.24 -6.60
C LEU A 118 -1.93 -0.89 -6.84
N GLU A 119 -3.10 -0.86 -7.46
CA GLU A 119 -3.93 0.34 -7.61
C GLU A 119 -4.50 0.78 -6.27
N HIS A 120 -5.01 -0.16 -5.47
CA HIS A 120 -5.44 0.12 -4.11
C HIS A 120 -4.28 0.69 -3.28
N ALA A 121 -3.10 0.05 -3.32
CA ALA A 121 -1.92 0.55 -2.63
C ALA A 121 -1.50 1.96 -3.10
N LEU A 122 -1.48 2.21 -4.41
CA LEU A 122 -1.16 3.53 -4.96
C LEU A 122 -2.18 4.58 -4.54
N SER A 123 -3.48 4.24 -4.52
CA SER A 123 -4.54 5.11 -4.04
C SER A 123 -4.35 5.47 -2.58
N SER A 124 -4.09 4.48 -1.72
CA SER A 124 -3.85 4.69 -0.29
C SER A 124 -2.62 5.57 -0.03
N VAL A 125 -1.54 5.40 -0.81
CA VAL A 125 -0.35 6.26 -0.71
C VAL A 125 -0.69 7.70 -1.12
N ARG A 126 -1.42 7.88 -2.22
CA ARG A 126 -1.82 9.23 -2.68
C ARG A 126 -2.72 9.93 -1.68
N GLU A 127 -3.66 9.21 -1.08
CA GLU A 127 -4.54 9.73 -0.02
C GLU A 127 -3.74 10.09 1.24
N ALA A 128 -2.81 9.25 1.66
CA ALA A 128 -1.95 9.54 2.81
C ALA A 128 -1.05 10.78 2.58
N ILE A 129 -0.59 11.00 1.35
CA ILE A 129 0.15 12.21 0.97
C ILE A 129 -0.78 13.42 0.96
N ALA A 130 -1.96 13.31 0.36
CA ALA A 130 -2.93 14.41 0.26
C ALA A 130 -3.46 14.88 1.62
N ASN A 131 -3.59 13.96 2.57
CA ASN A 131 -4.01 14.24 3.94
C ASN A 131 -2.84 14.63 4.85
N GLU A 132 -1.64 14.85 4.30
CA GLU A 132 -0.41 15.22 5.02
C GLU A 132 0.00 14.22 6.13
N VAL A 133 -0.55 13.01 6.12
CA VAL A 133 -0.21 11.93 7.06
C VAL A 133 1.21 11.42 6.79
N VAL A 134 1.65 11.51 5.54
CA VAL A 134 2.98 11.09 5.10
C VAL A 134 3.68 12.27 4.43
N ARG A 135 4.93 12.53 4.84
CA ARG A 135 5.79 13.51 4.17
C ARG A 135 6.53 12.87 3.00
N VAL A 136 6.51 13.55 1.87
CA VAL A 136 7.30 13.19 0.69
C VAL A 136 8.63 13.95 0.75
N LYS A 137 9.74 13.23 0.68
CA LYS A 137 11.07 13.84 0.72
C LYS A 137 11.27 14.80 -0.46
N ASN A 138 11.86 15.96 -0.18
CA ASN A 138 12.22 16.97 -1.19
C ASN A 138 11.04 17.50 -2.02
N VAL A 139 9.81 17.36 -1.53
CA VAL A 139 8.62 18.00 -2.10
C VAL A 139 8.11 19.01 -1.08
N VAL A 140 8.01 20.28 -1.50
CA VAL A 140 7.45 21.35 -0.66
C VAL A 140 5.93 21.29 -0.83
N ALA A 141 5.20 21.25 0.28
CA ALA A 141 3.75 21.43 0.26
C ALA A 141 3.45 22.90 -0.10
N ASP A 142 2.49 23.10 -1.02
CA ASP A 142 2.00 24.44 -1.38
C ASP A 142 1.27 25.13 -0.22
#